data_AF-A0A535SDW8-F1
#
_entry.id   AF-A0A535SDW8-F1
#
_cell.length_a   1.000
_cell.length_b   1.000
_cell.length_c   1.000
_cell.angle_alpha   90.00
_cell.angle_beta   90.00
_cell.angle_gamma   90.00
#
_symmetry.space_group_name_H-M   'P 1'
#
loop_
_entity.id
_entity.type
_entity.pdbx_description
1 polymer ?
#
loop_
_entity_poly.entity_id
_entity_poly.type
_entity_poly.pdbx_seq_one_letter_code
_entity_poly.pdbx_strand_id
1 'polypeptide(L)'
;MSDQFEKNLRDHLHREAEETREFPRRLRGRIREGISPQRRTRVAPQLALAGALVLVAVAILVVRTPQVIINDVRTTVTQLLTSPTPTPSPTPAPPPFSCTDLSGGSNGVVAQLTAIRVASHEADGYDRIVFDFSGGVPSYDLTRQESASFIRDASGQPVTLQGAAGVKLVFRDTDVASGVAADQTPRLASVREIAQVGNFERTLSYGVGLSSSQCLRVQELSGPSRLVVDVATSPSASATAAPTPLPTQPAATNLGPFTCQDHSGGTGGSSAMALTDVRVAHQPGYDRIVFEFAAPAGATARVPAYTLSRQGSANFVKDPSGQPVTMRGSYGLRVVFQQASGVGTYNKSRDIVAGLPVVQEVEQLGDFEAVLSWGAGLTRESCIRTLELSNPSRLVVDVQTP
;
A
#
# COMPACT_ATOMS: atom_id res chain seq x y z
N MET A 1 -38.40 -5.41 -46.74
CA MET A 1 -38.30 -5.20 -45.28
C MET A 1 -37.23 -4.16 -44.92
N SER A 2 -36.99 -3.13 -45.75
CA SER A 2 -35.91 -2.14 -45.56
C SER A 2 -36.40 -0.83 -44.95
N ASP A 3 -37.57 -0.34 -45.36
CA ASP A 3 -37.94 1.06 -45.15
C ASP A 3 -38.37 1.37 -43.71
N GLN A 4 -38.93 0.37 -43.01
CA GLN A 4 -39.38 0.54 -41.64
C GLN A 4 -38.21 0.57 -40.64
N PHE A 5 -37.14 -0.18 -40.94
CA PHE A 5 -35.92 -0.17 -40.14
C PHE A 5 -35.18 1.15 -40.28
N GLU A 6 -35.04 1.65 -41.51
CA GLU A 6 -34.35 2.92 -41.78
C GLU A 6 -35.09 4.12 -41.15
N LYS A 7 -36.43 4.09 -41.16
CA LYS A 7 -37.25 5.11 -40.50
C LYS A 7 -37.09 5.08 -38.97
N ASN A 8 -37.11 3.89 -38.37
CA ASN A 8 -36.89 3.74 -36.93
C ASN A 8 -35.49 4.18 -36.50
N LEU A 9 -34.48 3.92 -37.33
CA LEU A 9 -33.10 4.33 -37.05
C LEU A 9 -32.95 5.86 -37.11
N ARG A 10 -33.56 6.52 -38.11
CA ARG A 10 -33.58 8.00 -38.19
C ARG A 10 -34.29 8.63 -37.00
N ASP A 11 -35.44 8.11 -36.60
CA ASP A 11 -36.21 8.64 -35.48
C ASP A 11 -35.50 8.42 -34.13
N HIS A 12 -34.70 7.36 -34.01
CA HIS A 12 -33.88 7.11 -32.84
C HIS A 12 -32.68 8.07 -32.76
N LEU A 13 -31.96 8.24 -33.88
CA LEU A 13 -30.82 9.17 -33.97
C LEU A 13 -31.24 10.63 -33.76
N HIS A 14 -32.41 11.03 -34.26
CA HIS A 14 -32.94 12.38 -33.99
C HIS A 14 -33.25 12.61 -32.51
N ARG A 15 -33.72 11.58 -31.80
CA ARG A 15 -34.02 11.65 -30.37
C ARG A 15 -32.75 11.79 -29.52
N GLU A 16 -31.72 11.01 -29.81
CA GLU A 16 -30.43 11.13 -29.09
C GLU A 16 -29.71 12.45 -29.40
N ALA A 17 -29.84 12.97 -30.62
CA ALA A 17 -29.27 14.26 -31.00
C ALA A 17 -29.97 15.45 -30.31
N GLU A 18 -31.23 15.32 -29.91
CA GLU A 18 -31.94 16.32 -29.11
C GLU A 18 -31.57 16.24 -27.62
N GLU A 19 -31.42 15.05 -27.04
CA GLU A 19 -30.98 14.88 -25.65
C GLU A 19 -29.55 15.42 -25.42
N THR A 20 -28.64 15.23 -26.37
CA THR A 20 -27.27 15.76 -26.29
C THR A 20 -27.19 17.29 -26.46
N ARG A 21 -28.25 17.94 -26.96
CA ARG A 21 -28.35 19.41 -27.06
C ARG A 21 -28.98 20.08 -25.83
N GLU A 22 -29.68 19.35 -24.98
CA GLU A 22 -30.19 19.88 -23.71
C GLU A 22 -29.12 19.90 -22.60
N PHE A 23 -28.18 18.95 -22.62
CA PHE A 23 -27.10 18.86 -21.63
C PHE A 23 -26.23 20.13 -21.54
N PRO A 24 -25.87 20.82 -22.64
CA PRO A 24 -25.12 22.09 -22.62
C PRO A 24 -25.91 23.29 -22.05
N ARG A 25 -27.25 23.28 -22.11
CA ARG A 25 -28.08 24.40 -21.63
C ARG A 25 -28.21 24.42 -20.11
N ARG A 26 -28.30 23.25 -19.47
CA ARG A 26 -28.36 23.14 -18.00
C ARG A 26 -27.06 23.55 -17.29
N LEU A 27 -25.92 23.44 -17.98
CA LEU A 27 -24.61 23.92 -17.50
C LEU A 27 -24.45 25.44 -17.59
N ARG A 28 -25.01 26.10 -18.62
CA ARG A 28 -24.97 27.57 -18.75
C ARG A 28 -25.79 28.31 -17.69
N GLY A 29 -26.87 27.71 -17.18
CA GLY A 29 -27.65 28.27 -16.08
C GLY A 29 -26.87 28.34 -14.76
N ARG A 30 -26.14 27.26 -14.43
CA ARG A 30 -25.39 27.13 -13.17
C ARG A 30 -24.12 28.00 -13.11
N ILE A 31 -23.55 28.37 -14.26
CA ILE A 31 -22.37 29.27 -14.31
C ILE A 31 -22.79 30.74 -14.14
N ARG A 32 -24.03 31.14 -14.48
CA ARG A 32 -24.50 32.52 -14.28
C ARG A 32 -24.91 32.84 -12.84
N GLU A 33 -25.27 31.84 -12.03
CA GLU A 33 -25.56 32.04 -10.59
C GLU A 33 -24.29 32.11 -9.72
N GLY A 34 -23.16 31.55 -10.19
CA GLY A 34 -21.90 31.54 -9.44
C GLY A 34 -21.05 32.82 -9.53
N ILE A 35 -21.43 33.81 -10.33
CA ILE A 35 -20.65 35.05 -10.57
C ILE A 35 -21.49 36.30 -10.27
N SER A 36 -22.23 36.30 -9.16
CA SER A 36 -22.76 37.53 -8.59
C SER A 36 -21.86 37.99 -7.44
N PRO A 37 -21.31 39.22 -7.47
CA PRO A 37 -20.43 39.70 -6.41
C PRO A 37 -21.27 39.96 -5.16
N GLN A 38 -21.22 39.04 -4.19
CA GLN A 38 -21.76 39.30 -2.87
C GLN A 38 -20.94 40.42 -2.21
N ARG A 39 -21.59 41.58 -2.11
CA ARG A 39 -21.16 42.77 -1.38
C ARG A 39 -20.90 42.36 0.07
N ARG A 40 -19.62 42.26 0.46
CA ARG A 40 -19.21 42.13 1.87
C ARG A 40 -19.67 43.38 2.63
N THR A 41 -20.82 43.29 3.28
CA THR A 41 -21.20 44.21 4.34
C THR A 41 -20.33 43.90 5.56
N ARG A 42 -19.50 44.87 5.94
CA ARG A 42 -18.76 44.87 7.21
C ARG A 42 -19.78 44.80 8.35
N VAL A 43 -19.74 43.74 9.15
CA VAL A 43 -20.40 43.70 10.46
C VAL A 43 -19.32 43.89 11.53
N ALA A 44 -19.28 45.10 12.09
CA ALA A 44 -18.59 45.42 13.33
C ALA A 44 -19.56 45.16 14.53
N PRO A 45 -19.06 45.03 15.77
CA PRO A 45 -19.45 43.96 16.69
C PRO A 45 -20.68 44.29 17.56
N GLN A 46 -21.58 43.32 17.71
CA GLN A 46 -22.65 43.32 18.71
C GLN A 46 -22.30 42.44 19.91
N LEU A 47 -21.20 42.75 20.60
CA LEU A 47 -20.85 42.14 21.90
C LEU A 47 -20.84 43.14 23.06
N ALA A 48 -21.33 44.37 22.86
CA ALA A 48 -21.32 45.41 23.89
C ALA A 48 -22.64 45.58 24.66
N LEU A 49 -23.76 44.96 24.24
CA LEU A 49 -25.07 45.21 24.87
C LEU A 49 -25.50 44.17 25.94
N ALA A 50 -24.86 42.99 26.00
CA ALA A 50 -25.17 41.98 27.01
C ALA A 50 -24.43 42.24 28.35
N GLY A 51 -23.25 42.87 28.33
CA GLY A 51 -22.47 43.16 29.54
C GLY A 51 -23.04 44.30 30.40
N ALA A 52 -23.70 45.29 29.77
CA ALA A 52 -24.24 46.45 30.48
C ALA A 52 -25.49 46.11 31.32
N LEU A 53 -26.32 45.16 30.88
CA LEU A 53 -27.51 44.72 31.64
C LEU A 53 -27.15 43.86 32.85
N VAL A 54 -26.07 43.07 32.79
CA VAL A 54 -25.58 42.27 33.92
C VAL A 54 -24.95 43.16 35.01
N LEU A 55 -24.23 44.22 34.62
CA LEU A 55 -23.62 45.15 35.58
C LEU A 55 -24.64 46.00 36.35
N VAL A 56 -25.76 46.38 35.72
CA VAL A 56 -26.84 47.13 36.40
C VAL A 56 -27.64 46.23 37.34
N ALA A 57 -27.88 44.97 36.98
CA ALA A 57 -28.56 44.00 37.85
C ALA A 57 -27.73 43.64 39.10
N VAL A 58 -26.40 43.53 38.96
CA VAL A 58 -25.48 43.28 40.09
C VAL A 58 -25.36 44.51 41.00
N ALA A 59 -25.36 45.73 40.45
CA ALA A 59 -25.30 46.96 41.25
C ALA A 59 -26.56 47.16 42.13
N ILE A 60 -27.74 46.76 41.66
CA ILE A 60 -29.00 46.85 42.43
C ILE A 60 -29.07 45.80 43.55
N LEU A 61 -28.45 44.63 43.35
CA LEU A 61 -28.43 43.55 44.35
C LEU A 61 -27.45 43.81 45.50
N VAL A 62 -26.31 44.49 45.23
CA VAL A 62 -25.28 44.82 46.24
C VAL A 62 -25.76 45.87 47.26
N VAL A 63 -26.72 46.73 46.90
CA VAL A 63 -27.20 47.82 47.77
C VAL A 63 -28.25 47.35 48.78
N ARG A 64 -28.95 46.23 48.56
CA ARG A 64 -30.09 45.80 49.41
C ARG A 64 -29.80 44.70 50.42
N THR A 65 -28.71 43.94 50.27
CA THR A 65 -28.41 42.78 51.15
C THR A 65 -26.90 42.55 51.28
N PRO A 66 -26.22 43.20 52.24
CA PRO A 66 -24.75 43.15 52.36
C PRO A 66 -24.19 41.83 52.92
N GLN A 67 -25.04 40.87 53.32
CA GLN A 67 -24.63 39.68 54.07
C GLN A 67 -24.63 38.37 53.24
N VAL A 68 -24.94 38.41 51.93
CA VAL A 68 -25.07 37.19 51.10
C VAL A 68 -23.96 37.03 50.05
N ILE A 69 -23.07 38.01 49.87
CA ILE A 69 -22.11 38.04 48.72
C ILE A 69 -20.64 37.78 49.12
N ILE A 70 -20.31 37.59 50.40
CA ILE A 70 -18.89 37.39 50.79
C ILE A 70 -18.44 35.92 50.66
N ASN A 71 -19.35 34.95 50.75
CA ASN A 71 -18.98 33.53 50.64
C ASN A 71 -19.00 33.02 49.19
N ASP A 72 -19.91 33.49 48.31
CA ASP A 72 -20.03 32.97 46.94
C ASP A 72 -19.05 33.60 45.93
N VAL A 73 -18.59 34.83 46.15
CA VAL A 73 -17.58 35.44 45.27
C VAL A 73 -16.19 34.87 45.55
N ARG A 74 -15.90 34.48 46.81
CA ARG A 74 -14.64 33.84 47.18
C ARG A 74 -14.54 32.42 46.62
N THR A 75 -15.62 31.64 46.58
CA THR A 75 -15.63 30.30 45.96
C THR A 75 -15.50 30.38 44.44
N THR A 76 -16.17 31.35 43.80
CA THR A 76 -16.16 31.46 42.33
C THR A 76 -14.85 32.03 41.77
N VAL A 77 -14.25 33.04 42.43
CA VAL A 77 -12.95 33.61 42.02
C VAL A 77 -11.78 32.68 42.36
N THR A 78 -11.85 31.92 43.46
CA THR A 78 -10.82 30.91 43.75
C THR A 78 -10.88 29.77 42.73
N GLN A 79 -12.06 29.31 42.31
CA GLN A 79 -12.19 28.29 41.25
C GLN A 79 -11.71 28.75 39.86
N LEU A 80 -11.79 30.04 39.52
CA LEU A 80 -11.26 30.58 38.26
C LEU A 80 -9.73 30.73 38.28
N LEU A 81 -9.11 30.87 39.45
CA LEU A 81 -7.65 30.94 39.64
C LEU A 81 -7.01 29.60 40.06
N THR A 82 -7.81 28.59 40.42
CA THR A 82 -7.38 27.20 40.61
C THR A 82 -8.02 26.28 39.58
N SER A 83 -8.04 26.71 38.32
CA SER A 83 -8.13 25.74 37.23
C SER A 83 -6.89 24.85 37.37
N PRO A 84 -7.00 23.53 37.58
CA PRO A 84 -5.83 22.68 37.47
C PRO A 84 -5.26 22.95 36.09
N THR A 85 -4.00 23.41 36.02
CA THR A 85 -3.19 23.32 34.80
C THR A 85 -3.52 21.96 34.19
N PRO A 86 -3.97 21.86 32.92
CA PRO A 86 -4.25 20.56 32.34
C PRO A 86 -2.97 19.75 32.52
N THR A 87 -3.02 18.79 33.45
CA THR A 87 -1.93 17.86 33.66
C THR A 87 -1.68 17.29 32.28
N PRO A 88 -0.48 17.44 31.69
CA PRO A 88 -0.23 16.89 30.37
C PRO A 88 -0.65 15.43 30.44
N SER A 89 -1.66 15.06 29.64
CA SER A 89 -2.03 13.65 29.53
C SER A 89 -0.72 12.91 29.27
N PRO A 90 -0.38 11.87 30.06
CA PRO A 90 0.89 11.19 29.91
C PRO A 90 1.00 10.79 28.44
N THR A 91 1.97 11.37 27.74
CA THR A 91 2.24 11.00 26.35
C THR A 91 2.52 9.51 26.40
N PRO A 92 1.75 8.67 25.69
CA PRO A 92 1.96 7.23 25.74
C PRO A 92 3.42 6.96 25.39
N ALA A 93 4.08 6.17 26.25
CA ALA A 93 5.47 5.82 26.05
C ALA A 93 5.64 5.23 24.64
N PRO A 94 6.68 5.64 23.90
CA PRO A 94 6.86 5.17 22.54
C PRO A 94 7.05 3.64 22.56
N PRO A 95 6.54 2.93 21.53
CA PRO A 95 6.70 1.48 21.45
C PRO A 95 8.19 1.08 21.42
N PRO A 96 8.54 -0.16 21.77
CA PRO A 96 9.91 -0.63 21.64
C PRO A 96 10.35 -0.67 20.17
N PHE A 97 11.66 -0.59 19.93
CA PHE A 97 12.21 -0.85 18.60
C PHE A 97 11.97 -2.30 18.20
N SER A 98 11.52 -2.52 16.97
CA SER A 98 11.34 -3.81 16.33
C SER A 98 12.14 -3.91 15.04
N CYS A 99 12.63 -5.10 14.76
CA CYS A 99 13.42 -5.42 13.57
C CYS A 99 12.57 -6.15 12.51
N THR A 100 11.26 -5.93 12.54
CA THR A 100 10.27 -6.55 11.64
C THR A 100 9.57 -5.51 10.79
N ASP A 101 8.84 -5.97 9.79
CA ASP A 101 7.90 -5.13 9.05
C ASP A 101 6.77 -4.65 9.97
N LEU A 102 6.16 -3.51 9.62
CA LEU A 102 5.11 -2.85 10.37
C LEU A 102 4.02 -2.37 9.40
N SER A 103 2.77 -2.38 9.85
CA SER A 103 1.65 -1.77 9.13
C SER A 103 0.70 -1.13 10.14
N GLY A 104 -0.10 -0.17 9.68
CA GLY A 104 -0.99 0.59 10.56
C GLY A 104 -1.82 1.62 9.81
N GLY A 105 -2.24 2.65 10.54
CA GLY A 105 -3.08 3.72 10.04
C GLY A 105 -4.56 3.34 9.89
N SER A 106 -5.33 4.23 9.26
CA SER A 106 -6.78 4.08 9.12
C SER A 106 -7.17 3.81 7.66
N ASN A 107 -7.98 2.78 7.44
CA ASN A 107 -8.54 2.46 6.12
C ASN A 107 -9.60 3.48 5.70
N GLY A 108 -9.68 3.80 4.40
CA GLY A 108 -10.68 4.71 3.84
C GLY A 108 -10.50 6.18 4.22
N VAL A 109 -9.37 6.53 4.84
CA VAL A 109 -8.98 7.91 5.09
C VAL A 109 -8.25 8.44 3.86
N VAL A 110 -8.84 9.44 3.21
CA VAL A 110 -8.16 10.20 2.16
C VAL A 110 -7.24 11.22 2.81
N ALA A 111 -5.93 11.02 2.68
CA ALA A 111 -4.92 11.87 3.29
C ALA A 111 -4.12 12.67 2.26
N GLN A 112 -3.51 13.76 2.70
CA GLN A 112 -2.48 14.45 1.94
C GLN A 112 -1.21 14.56 2.78
N LEU A 113 -0.08 14.07 2.26
CA LEU A 113 1.24 14.30 2.87
C LEU A 113 1.62 15.77 2.69
N THR A 114 1.81 16.47 3.79
CA THR A 114 2.03 17.93 3.82
C THR A 114 3.47 18.32 4.16
N ALA A 115 4.20 17.46 4.88
CA ALA A 115 5.62 17.65 5.14
C ALA A 115 6.32 16.34 5.50
N ILE A 116 7.62 16.29 5.23
CA ILE A 116 8.54 15.28 5.75
C ILE A 116 9.60 16.03 6.54
N ARG A 117 9.74 15.69 7.82
CA ARG A 117 10.73 16.28 8.73
C ARG A 117 11.67 15.20 9.22
N VAL A 118 12.96 15.51 9.23
CA VAL A 118 14.00 14.58 9.68
C VAL A 118 14.88 15.29 10.70
N ALA A 119 15.15 14.63 11.83
CA ALA A 119 16.00 15.16 12.88
C ALA A 119 16.77 14.03 13.58
N SER A 120 17.98 14.35 14.08
CA SER A 120 18.72 13.43 14.92
C SER A 120 18.34 13.60 16.38
N HIS A 121 18.20 12.48 17.10
CA HIS A 121 17.98 12.38 18.53
C HIS A 121 19.09 11.51 19.15
N GLU A 122 20.34 11.85 18.85
CA GLU A 122 21.52 11.06 19.23
C GLU A 122 21.59 10.76 20.74
N ALA A 123 21.25 11.73 21.59
CA ALA A 123 21.21 11.55 23.04
C ALA A 123 20.22 10.45 23.50
N ASP A 124 19.18 10.19 22.70
CA ASP A 124 18.18 9.16 22.96
C ASP A 124 18.40 7.90 22.10
N GLY A 125 19.44 7.87 21.26
CA GLY A 125 19.82 6.71 20.46
C GLY A 125 18.99 6.45 19.20
N TYR A 126 18.40 7.48 18.58
CA TYR A 126 17.66 7.32 17.31
C TYR A 126 17.74 8.55 16.40
N ASP A 127 17.48 8.34 15.11
CA ASP A 127 17.07 9.40 14.18
C ASP A 127 15.56 9.31 13.98
N ARG A 128 14.89 10.44 13.75
CA ARG A 128 13.44 10.51 13.60
C ARG A 128 13.06 11.06 12.24
N ILE A 129 12.12 10.37 11.59
CA ILE A 129 11.40 10.83 10.41
C ILE A 129 9.95 11.06 10.81
N VAL A 130 9.38 12.21 10.44
CA VAL A 130 7.97 12.53 10.68
C VAL A 130 7.31 12.84 9.34
N PHE A 131 6.30 12.06 8.99
CA PHE A 131 5.40 12.32 7.88
C PHE A 131 4.15 13.02 8.43
N ASP A 132 3.94 14.28 8.04
CA ASP A 132 2.80 15.10 8.47
C ASP A 132 1.66 14.98 7.47
N PHE A 133 0.45 14.64 7.93
CA PHE A 133 -0.72 14.46 7.09
C PHE A 133 -1.84 15.45 7.40
N SER A 134 -2.57 15.85 6.36
CA SER A 134 -3.95 16.33 6.50
C SER A 134 -4.91 15.17 6.24
N GLY A 135 -6.09 15.18 6.86
CA GLY A 135 -7.14 14.16 6.69
C GLY A 135 -7.06 12.96 7.64
N GLY A 136 -5.88 12.65 8.19
CA GLY A 136 -5.66 11.54 9.12
C GLY A 136 -4.33 10.83 8.83
N VAL A 137 -3.96 9.83 9.65
CA VAL A 137 -2.87 8.92 9.26
C VAL A 137 -3.48 7.85 8.34
N PRO A 138 -3.12 7.84 7.04
CA PRO A 138 -3.65 6.87 6.08
C PRO A 138 -3.16 5.46 6.39
N SER A 139 -3.80 4.42 5.83
CA SER A 139 -3.25 3.07 5.97
C SER A 139 -1.89 2.96 5.30
N TYR A 140 -0.94 2.30 5.97
CA TYR A 140 0.42 2.18 5.48
C TYR A 140 1.04 0.80 5.72
N ASP A 141 1.98 0.46 4.85
CA ASP A 141 2.88 -0.67 4.96
C ASP A 141 4.33 -0.16 5.02
N LEU A 142 5.07 -0.53 6.06
CA LEU A 142 6.50 -0.28 6.25
C LEU A 142 7.24 -1.61 6.16
N THR A 143 8.00 -1.79 5.09
CA THR A 143 8.72 -3.03 4.79
C THR A 143 10.23 -2.80 4.79
N ARG A 144 10.96 -3.65 5.52
CA ARG A 144 12.42 -3.58 5.58
C ARG A 144 13.03 -4.09 4.28
N GLN A 145 14.13 -3.46 3.87
CA GLN A 145 14.88 -3.80 2.67
C GLN A 145 16.32 -4.14 3.05
N GLU A 146 16.84 -5.23 2.50
CA GLU A 146 18.22 -5.65 2.72
C GLU A 146 19.24 -4.69 2.11
N SER A 147 18.81 -3.91 1.10
CA SER A 147 19.62 -2.89 0.44
C SER A 147 18.87 -1.56 0.34
N ALA A 148 19.58 -0.48 0.04
CA ALA A 148 18.99 0.82 -0.29
C ALA A 148 18.53 0.91 -1.76
N SER A 149 18.32 -0.23 -2.44
CA SER A 149 17.82 -0.29 -3.81
C SER A 149 16.32 -0.58 -3.85
N PHE A 150 15.60 0.21 -4.63
CA PHE A 150 14.14 0.16 -4.76
C PHE A 150 13.75 0.15 -6.24
N ILE A 151 12.49 -0.20 -6.52
CA ILE A 151 11.89 -0.06 -7.85
C ILE A 151 10.87 1.07 -7.79
N ARG A 152 10.91 1.98 -8.77
CA ARG A 152 9.93 3.05 -8.90
C ARG A 152 8.59 2.49 -9.37
N ASP A 153 7.54 2.67 -8.58
CA ASP A 153 6.27 1.95 -8.74
C ASP A 153 5.62 2.16 -10.13
N ALA A 154 5.61 3.39 -10.65
CA ALA A 154 4.97 3.70 -11.93
C ALA A 154 5.82 3.37 -13.17
N SER A 155 7.15 3.36 -13.04
CA SER A 155 8.08 3.22 -14.19
C SER A 155 8.78 1.87 -14.26
N GLY A 156 8.79 1.10 -13.15
CA GLY A 156 9.58 -0.13 -13.03
C GLY A 156 11.09 0.09 -12.98
N GLN A 157 11.58 1.34 -13.06
CA GLN A 157 13.00 1.64 -13.08
C GLN A 157 13.63 1.44 -11.69
N PRO A 158 14.81 0.81 -11.60
CA PRO A 158 15.55 0.72 -10.36
C PRO A 158 16.04 2.11 -9.92
N VAL A 159 16.06 2.34 -8.62
CA VAL A 159 16.65 3.51 -7.97
C VAL A 159 17.41 3.06 -6.73
N THR A 160 18.65 3.50 -6.58
CA THR A 160 19.47 3.21 -5.41
C THR A 160 19.66 4.50 -4.63
N LEU A 161 19.25 4.49 -3.36
CA LEU A 161 19.41 5.60 -2.43
C LEU A 161 20.74 5.45 -1.68
N GLN A 162 21.21 6.51 -1.03
CA GLN A 162 22.35 6.41 -0.11
C GLN A 162 22.03 5.49 1.07
N GLY A 163 22.93 4.57 1.41
CA GLY A 163 22.78 3.63 2.51
C GLY A 163 23.21 2.21 2.14
N ALA A 164 23.32 1.36 3.15
CA ALA A 164 23.62 -0.07 2.98
C ALA A 164 22.36 -0.93 3.03
N ALA A 165 21.31 -0.47 3.71
CA ALA A 165 20.00 -1.13 3.82
C ALA A 165 18.89 -0.08 3.62
N GLY A 166 17.63 -0.48 3.66
CA GLY A 166 16.55 0.48 3.52
C GLY A 166 15.23 0.07 4.13
N VAL A 167 14.25 0.95 3.99
CA VAL A 167 12.84 0.72 4.33
C VAL A 167 11.99 1.29 3.20
N LYS A 168 11.00 0.53 2.73
CA LYS A 168 9.97 1.01 1.80
C LYS A 168 8.69 1.26 2.58
N LEU A 169 8.20 2.49 2.50
CA LEU A 169 6.95 2.94 3.11
C LEU A 169 5.92 3.18 2.01
N VAL A 170 4.75 2.58 2.11
CA VAL A 170 3.64 2.73 1.15
C VAL A 170 2.43 3.23 1.91
N PHE A 171 1.91 4.38 1.52
CA PHE A 171 0.67 4.98 2.01
C PHE A 171 -0.44 4.80 0.98
N ARG A 172 -1.60 4.32 1.41
CA ARG A 172 -2.79 4.14 0.56
C ARG A 172 -3.74 5.32 0.74
N ASP A 173 -4.58 5.59 -0.25
CA ASP A 173 -5.52 6.73 -0.27
C ASP A 173 -4.84 8.09 0.03
N THR A 174 -3.59 8.25 -0.38
CA THR A 174 -2.74 9.40 -0.04
C THR A 174 -2.13 10.04 -1.27
N ASP A 175 -2.24 11.36 -1.37
CA ASP A 175 -1.48 12.17 -2.32
C ASP A 175 -0.44 13.04 -1.60
N VAL A 176 0.53 13.58 -2.33
CA VAL A 176 1.53 14.51 -1.79
C VAL A 176 1.18 15.96 -2.11
N ALA A 177 1.29 16.85 -1.13
CA ALA A 177 1.08 18.29 -1.32
C ALA A 177 2.23 18.93 -2.13
N SER A 178 1.90 19.99 -2.86
CA SER A 178 2.92 20.79 -3.57
C SER A 178 3.92 21.38 -2.56
N GLY A 179 5.22 21.21 -2.82
CA GLY A 179 6.29 21.75 -1.99
C GLY A 179 6.91 20.75 -1.00
N VAL A 180 6.34 19.55 -0.86
CA VAL A 180 7.04 18.43 -0.20
C VAL A 180 8.15 17.94 -1.13
N ALA A 181 9.38 17.91 -0.62
CA ALA A 181 10.52 17.44 -1.41
C ALA A 181 10.39 15.96 -1.73
N ALA A 182 10.52 15.61 -3.01
CA ALA A 182 10.51 14.23 -3.47
C ALA A 182 11.80 13.48 -3.14
N ASP A 183 12.85 14.17 -2.72
CA ASP A 183 14.15 13.60 -2.34
C ASP A 183 14.79 14.50 -1.27
N GLN A 184 15.27 13.88 -0.19
CA GLN A 184 15.97 14.50 0.91
C GLN A 184 17.18 13.64 1.30
N THR A 185 18.36 14.25 1.44
CA THR A 185 19.61 13.56 1.80
C THR A 185 20.15 14.04 3.15
N PRO A 186 19.45 13.76 4.27
CA PRO A 186 19.79 14.31 5.57
C PRO A 186 21.12 13.77 6.13
N ARG A 187 21.59 12.60 5.66
CA ARG A 187 22.90 12.00 6.02
C ARG A 187 23.17 11.91 7.52
N LEU A 188 22.12 11.65 8.31
CA LEU A 188 22.23 11.42 9.75
C LEU A 188 22.92 10.08 10.06
N ALA A 189 23.08 9.75 11.34
CA ALA A 189 23.77 8.55 11.79
C ALA A 189 23.17 7.27 11.19
N SER A 190 21.84 7.17 11.22
CA SER A 190 21.02 6.08 10.69
C SER A 190 20.43 6.41 9.34
N VAL A 191 19.75 7.56 9.24
CA VAL A 191 18.95 7.92 8.05
C VAL A 191 19.81 8.67 7.05
N ARG A 192 20.06 8.06 5.89
CA ARG A 192 20.95 8.60 4.86
C ARG A 192 20.21 9.40 3.80
N GLU A 193 19.09 8.87 3.33
CA GLU A 193 18.30 9.45 2.24
C GLU A 193 16.83 9.03 2.36
N ILE A 194 15.92 9.90 1.91
CA ILE A 194 14.49 9.66 1.83
C ILE A 194 14.04 10.15 0.46
N ALA A 195 13.52 9.25 -0.37
CA ALA A 195 13.09 9.60 -1.72
C ALA A 195 11.74 8.98 -2.05
N GLN A 196 10.90 9.75 -2.74
CA GLN A 196 9.65 9.28 -3.30
C GLN A 196 9.96 8.29 -4.42
N VAL A 197 9.47 7.07 -4.28
CA VAL A 197 9.63 5.98 -5.27
C VAL A 197 8.34 5.72 -6.05
N GLY A 198 7.20 6.26 -5.60
CA GLY A 198 5.92 6.16 -6.29
C GLY A 198 4.92 7.20 -5.81
N ASN A 199 4.09 7.70 -6.72
CA ASN A 199 2.92 8.53 -6.42
C ASN A 199 1.93 8.38 -7.58
N PHE A 200 1.06 7.38 -7.48
CA PHE A 200 0.13 7.03 -8.55
C PHE A 200 -1.16 6.48 -7.94
N GLU A 201 -2.32 6.88 -8.48
CA GLU A 201 -3.64 6.41 -8.03
C GLU A 201 -3.84 6.44 -6.50
N ARG A 202 -3.39 7.52 -5.86
CA ARG A 202 -3.42 7.70 -4.39
C ARG A 202 -2.62 6.65 -3.60
N THR A 203 -1.68 5.99 -4.25
CA THR A 203 -0.67 5.19 -3.58
C THR A 203 0.64 5.97 -3.63
N LEU A 204 1.05 6.47 -2.46
CA LEU A 204 2.26 7.26 -2.27
C LEU A 204 3.32 6.40 -1.58
N SER A 205 4.50 6.27 -2.17
CA SER A 205 5.56 5.45 -1.61
C SER A 205 6.90 6.18 -1.54
N TYR A 206 7.61 5.91 -0.44
CA TYR A 206 8.95 6.42 -0.16
C TYR A 206 9.91 5.28 0.13
N GLY A 207 11.10 5.36 -0.44
CA GLY A 207 12.27 4.62 0.03
C GLY A 207 13.02 5.45 1.05
N VAL A 208 13.48 4.82 2.12
CA VAL A 208 14.38 5.40 3.12
C VAL A 208 15.67 4.58 3.10
N GLY A 209 16.78 5.21 2.72
CA GLY A 209 18.11 4.62 2.78
C GLY A 209 18.69 4.73 4.19
N LEU A 210 19.15 3.61 4.73
CA LEU A 210 19.69 3.48 6.08
C LEU A 210 21.18 3.14 6.06
N SER A 211 21.93 3.55 7.08
CA SER A 211 23.36 3.22 7.21
C SER A 211 23.61 1.72 7.37
N SER A 212 22.66 0.98 7.93
CA SER A 212 22.68 -0.47 8.16
C SER A 212 21.25 -0.97 8.44
N SER A 213 21.08 -2.25 8.78
CA SER A 213 19.80 -2.91 9.08
C SER A 213 19.19 -2.51 10.45
N GLN A 214 19.13 -1.22 10.74
CA GLN A 214 18.65 -0.67 12.02
C GLN A 214 17.19 -1.00 12.28
N CYS A 215 16.85 -1.23 13.55
CA CYS A 215 15.47 -1.50 13.98
C CYS A 215 14.68 -0.20 14.13
N LEU A 216 13.37 -0.28 13.92
CA LEU A 216 12.49 0.90 13.88
C LEU A 216 11.40 0.78 14.93
N ARG A 217 10.85 1.93 15.33
CA ARG A 217 9.55 1.97 15.99
C ARG A 217 8.70 3.03 15.32
N VAL A 218 7.40 2.80 15.31
CA VAL A 218 6.44 3.67 14.64
C VAL A 218 5.40 4.11 15.65
N GLN A 219 5.06 5.40 15.63
CA GLN A 219 4.00 5.97 16.45
C GLN A 219 3.09 6.84 15.59
N GLU A 220 1.79 6.61 15.71
CA GLU A 220 0.75 7.40 15.06
C GLU A 220 0.25 8.44 16.05
N LEU A 221 0.26 9.71 15.64
CA LEU A 221 -0.23 10.82 16.45
C LEU A 221 -1.42 11.48 15.76
N SER A 222 -2.34 12.00 16.57
CA SER A 222 -3.45 12.85 16.14
C SER A 222 -3.26 14.28 16.65
N GLY A 223 -3.89 15.26 15.98
CA GLY A 223 -3.87 16.67 16.37
C GLY A 223 -2.50 17.36 16.43
N PRO A 224 -1.73 17.50 15.33
CA PRO A 224 -2.00 17.10 13.94
C PRO A 224 -1.65 15.63 13.64
N SER A 225 -2.19 15.09 12.54
CA SER A 225 -1.99 13.71 12.10
C SER A 225 -0.57 13.47 11.62
N ARG A 226 0.15 12.54 12.27
CA ARG A 226 1.57 12.30 12.02
C ARG A 226 1.89 10.82 12.10
N LEU A 227 2.69 10.34 11.16
CA LEU A 227 3.42 9.09 11.31
C LEU A 227 4.85 9.41 11.73
N VAL A 228 5.21 9.03 12.95
CA VAL A 228 6.56 9.19 13.50
C VAL A 228 7.28 7.85 13.36
N VAL A 229 8.42 7.86 12.67
CA VAL A 229 9.29 6.70 12.47
C VAL A 229 10.63 6.99 13.13
N ASP A 230 10.94 6.29 14.21
CA ASP A 230 12.26 6.38 14.84
C ASP A 230 13.12 5.21 14.35
N VAL A 231 14.36 5.51 13.98
CA VAL A 231 15.37 4.57 13.51
C VAL A 231 16.50 4.55 14.52
N ALA A 232 16.78 3.40 15.14
CA ALA A 232 17.84 3.29 16.14
C ALA A 232 19.21 3.71 15.54
N THR A 233 20.03 4.45 16.29
CA THR A 233 21.41 4.80 15.90
C THR A 233 22.38 3.66 16.12
N SER A 234 22.11 2.82 17.11
CA SER A 234 22.82 1.56 17.28
C SER A 234 22.49 0.63 16.10
N PRO A 235 23.50 0.10 15.39
CA PRO A 235 23.24 -1.01 14.48
C PRO A 235 22.61 -2.13 15.29
N SER A 236 21.56 -2.74 14.75
CA SER A 236 21.09 -4.00 15.32
C SER A 236 22.25 -4.98 15.23
N ALA A 237 22.63 -5.59 16.36
CA ALA A 237 23.47 -6.77 16.32
C ALA A 237 22.64 -7.82 15.58
N SER A 238 22.92 -7.95 14.29
CA SER A 238 22.41 -9.02 13.47
C SER A 238 22.60 -10.31 14.26
N ALA A 239 21.52 -10.97 14.65
CA ALA A 239 21.49 -12.43 14.74
C ALA A 239 21.56 -13.03 13.32
N THR A 240 22.44 -12.46 12.49
CA THR A 240 22.78 -12.86 11.14
C THR A 240 24.27 -13.15 11.20
N ALA A 241 24.62 -14.41 10.98
CA ALA A 241 25.98 -14.88 10.90
C ALA A 241 26.84 -14.04 9.93
N ALA A 242 28.14 -14.07 10.15
CA ALA A 242 29.19 -13.65 9.23
C ALA A 242 28.95 -14.16 7.79
N PRO A 243 29.48 -13.49 6.75
CA PRO A 243 28.93 -13.53 5.40
C PRO A 243 29.02 -14.93 4.82
N THR A 244 27.87 -15.59 4.76
CA THR A 244 27.60 -16.65 3.80
C THR A 244 27.01 -15.94 2.57
N PRO A 245 27.40 -16.29 1.34
CA PRO A 245 26.90 -15.64 0.13
C PRO A 245 25.37 -15.53 0.13
N LEU A 246 24.86 -14.39 -0.34
CA LEU A 246 23.47 -14.03 -0.63
C LEU A 246 22.43 -15.14 -0.34
N PRO A 247 21.50 -14.97 0.63
CA PRO A 247 20.36 -15.87 0.70
C PRO A 247 19.41 -15.56 -0.46
N THR A 248 19.52 -16.37 -1.51
CA THR A 248 18.34 -16.77 -2.27
C THR A 248 17.38 -17.43 -1.29
N GLN A 249 16.09 -17.08 -1.38
CA GLN A 249 14.95 -17.79 -0.76
C GLN A 249 14.57 -17.38 0.68
N PRO A 250 13.30 -16.99 0.92
CA PRO A 250 12.75 -16.84 2.27
C PRO A 250 12.87 -18.15 3.03
N ALA A 251 13.01 -18.06 4.35
CA ALA A 251 13.10 -19.20 5.25
C ALA A 251 11.89 -20.14 5.10
N ALA A 252 12.06 -21.15 4.27
CA ALA A 252 11.34 -22.41 4.35
C ALA A 252 12.12 -23.30 5.29
N THR A 253 11.58 -23.57 6.47
CA THR A 253 12.25 -24.45 7.43
C THR A 253 12.23 -25.92 6.99
N ASN A 254 11.64 -26.26 5.83
CA ASN A 254 11.81 -27.56 5.18
C ASN A 254 11.42 -27.51 3.69
N LEU A 255 12.38 -27.45 2.77
CA LEU A 255 12.13 -27.83 1.38
C LEU A 255 12.09 -29.35 1.32
N GLY A 256 10.92 -29.91 1.02
CA GLY A 256 10.79 -31.34 0.75
C GLY A 256 11.72 -31.81 -0.40
N PRO A 257 11.98 -33.12 -0.52
CA PRO A 257 12.75 -33.65 -1.64
C PRO A 257 12.04 -33.35 -2.96
N PHE A 258 12.79 -33.31 -4.05
CA PHE A 258 12.19 -33.37 -5.39
C PHE A 258 11.40 -34.67 -5.53
N THR A 259 10.14 -34.57 -5.94
CA THR A 259 9.30 -35.72 -6.21
C THR A 259 8.90 -35.75 -7.67
N CYS A 260 8.95 -36.94 -8.24
CA CYS A 260 8.54 -37.18 -9.61
C CYS A 260 7.06 -37.59 -9.57
N GLN A 261 6.21 -36.73 -9.01
CA GLN A 261 4.76 -36.89 -8.89
C GLN A 261 4.06 -35.55 -9.13
N ASP A 262 2.77 -35.62 -9.41
CA ASP A 262 1.90 -34.44 -9.41
C ASP A 262 1.78 -33.90 -7.98
N HIS A 263 1.59 -32.59 -7.84
CA HIS A 263 1.52 -31.92 -6.55
C HIS A 263 0.29 -31.02 -6.48
N SER A 264 -0.37 -30.98 -5.33
CA SER A 264 -1.38 -29.96 -5.02
C SER A 264 -1.09 -29.31 -3.68
N GLY A 265 -1.62 -28.10 -3.47
CA GLY A 265 -1.40 -27.35 -2.24
C GLY A 265 -2.22 -26.06 -2.23
N GLY A 266 -1.78 -25.10 -1.43
CA GLY A 266 -2.45 -23.84 -1.24
C GLY A 266 -3.72 -23.96 -0.40
N THR A 267 -4.40 -22.83 -0.24
CA THR A 267 -5.62 -22.74 0.57
C THR A 267 -6.79 -22.28 -0.30
N GLY A 268 -7.91 -22.99 -0.19
CA GLY A 268 -9.17 -22.59 -0.81
C GLY A 268 -9.73 -21.30 -0.21
N GLY A 269 -10.71 -20.69 -0.86
CA GLY A 269 -11.38 -19.49 -0.35
C GLY A 269 -12.44 -19.00 -1.31
N SER A 270 -13.27 -18.06 -0.88
CA SER A 270 -14.33 -17.47 -1.73
C SER A 270 -13.86 -16.25 -2.54
N SER A 271 -12.75 -15.63 -2.14
CA SER A 271 -12.17 -14.48 -2.85
C SER A 271 -11.01 -14.93 -3.73
N ALA A 272 -10.99 -14.47 -4.98
CA ALA A 272 -9.90 -14.72 -5.90
C ALA A 272 -8.64 -13.92 -5.50
N MET A 273 -7.48 -14.56 -5.42
CA MET A 273 -6.22 -13.83 -5.25
C MET A 273 -5.75 -13.25 -6.57
N ALA A 274 -5.22 -12.03 -6.51
CA ALA A 274 -4.68 -11.33 -7.65
C ALA A 274 -3.25 -11.82 -7.93
N LEU A 275 -2.99 -12.41 -9.09
CA LEU A 275 -1.64 -12.63 -9.57
C LEU A 275 -1.00 -11.26 -9.85
N THR A 276 0.14 -11.00 -9.23
CA THR A 276 0.87 -9.72 -9.37
C THR A 276 2.20 -9.91 -10.07
N ASP A 277 2.82 -11.09 -9.96
CA ASP A 277 4.10 -11.36 -10.61
C ASP A 277 4.30 -12.84 -10.95
N VAL A 278 5.08 -13.06 -12.03
CA VAL A 278 5.61 -14.37 -12.42
C VAL A 278 7.10 -14.19 -12.70
N ARG A 279 7.94 -14.96 -12.00
CA ARG A 279 9.40 -14.90 -12.14
C ARG A 279 9.96 -16.27 -12.45
N VAL A 280 10.91 -16.32 -13.37
CA VAL A 280 11.56 -17.56 -13.81
C VAL A 280 13.08 -17.36 -13.77
N ALA A 281 13.81 -18.22 -13.07
CA ALA A 281 15.26 -18.10 -12.93
C ALA A 281 15.95 -19.45 -12.68
N HIS A 282 17.18 -19.60 -13.15
CA HIS A 282 18.02 -20.76 -12.86
C HIS A 282 18.67 -20.63 -11.47
N GLN A 283 18.79 -21.75 -10.77
CA GLN A 283 19.51 -21.91 -9.51
C GLN A 283 20.41 -23.15 -9.58
N PRO A 284 21.47 -23.26 -8.77
CA PRO A 284 22.26 -24.49 -8.72
C PRO A 284 21.40 -25.71 -8.40
N GLY A 285 21.28 -26.63 -9.36
CA GLY A 285 20.54 -27.89 -9.23
C GLY A 285 19.03 -27.82 -9.55
N TYR A 286 18.47 -26.65 -9.88
CA TYR A 286 17.06 -26.52 -10.29
C TYR A 286 16.75 -25.20 -11.01
N ASP A 287 15.74 -25.20 -11.85
CA ASP A 287 15.10 -23.97 -12.33
C ASP A 287 13.91 -23.64 -11.43
N ARG A 288 13.64 -22.35 -11.22
CA ARG A 288 12.59 -21.88 -10.31
C ARG A 288 11.58 -21.03 -11.06
N ILE A 289 10.30 -21.34 -10.86
CA ILE A 289 9.15 -20.54 -11.26
C ILE A 289 8.48 -20.02 -9.98
N VAL A 290 8.21 -18.72 -9.89
CA VAL A 290 7.54 -18.11 -8.73
C VAL A 290 6.31 -17.36 -9.21
N PHE A 291 5.16 -17.72 -8.66
CA PHE A 291 3.90 -16.98 -8.81
C PHE A 291 3.65 -16.19 -7.53
N GLU A 292 3.49 -14.88 -7.65
CA GLU A 292 3.19 -13.98 -6.54
C GLU A 292 1.74 -13.51 -6.58
N PHE A 293 1.10 -13.52 -5.41
CA PHE A 293 -0.29 -13.20 -5.24
C PHE A 293 -0.49 -12.12 -4.18
N ALA A 294 -1.46 -11.25 -4.44
CA ALA A 294 -2.00 -10.30 -3.48
C ALA A 294 -3.45 -10.65 -3.14
N ALA A 295 -3.85 -10.38 -1.91
CA ALA A 295 -5.25 -10.45 -1.52
C ALA A 295 -6.00 -9.23 -2.09
N PRO A 296 -7.21 -9.39 -2.64
CA PRO A 296 -8.10 -8.27 -2.87
C PRO A 296 -8.49 -7.66 -1.52
N ALA A 297 -8.92 -6.40 -1.55
CA ALA A 297 -9.34 -5.68 -0.35
C ALA A 297 -10.40 -6.47 0.44
N GLY A 298 -10.17 -6.64 1.74
CA GLY A 298 -11.08 -7.36 2.64
C GLY A 298 -10.94 -8.89 2.62
N ALA A 299 -10.02 -9.46 1.83
CA ALA A 299 -9.72 -10.89 1.87
C ALA A 299 -8.40 -11.17 2.60
N THR A 300 -8.29 -12.37 3.18
CA THR A 300 -7.04 -12.86 3.78
C THR A 300 -6.07 -13.29 2.69
N ALA A 301 -4.82 -12.80 2.77
CA ALA A 301 -3.74 -13.21 1.89
C ALA A 301 -3.42 -14.70 2.06
N ARG A 302 -3.34 -15.40 0.94
CA ARG A 302 -3.02 -16.84 0.88
C ARG A 302 -2.41 -17.18 -0.47
N VAL A 303 -1.71 -18.31 -0.53
CA VAL A 303 -1.48 -18.98 -1.81
C VAL A 303 -2.81 -19.63 -2.23
N PRO A 304 -3.35 -19.32 -3.42
CA PRO A 304 -4.57 -19.97 -3.91
C PRO A 304 -4.41 -21.48 -3.96
N ALA A 305 -5.48 -22.24 -3.76
CA ALA A 305 -5.42 -23.68 -3.97
C ALA A 305 -4.93 -23.98 -5.40
N TYR A 306 -3.96 -24.88 -5.54
CA TYR A 306 -3.34 -25.15 -6.84
C TYR A 306 -3.10 -26.64 -7.10
N THR A 307 -2.96 -26.98 -8.37
CA THR A 307 -2.43 -28.25 -8.85
C THR A 307 -1.28 -28.04 -9.83
N LEU A 308 -0.28 -28.90 -9.72
CA LEU A 308 0.88 -29.04 -10.60
C LEU A 308 0.81 -30.44 -11.20
N SER A 309 0.53 -30.51 -12.49
CA SER A 309 0.44 -31.78 -13.22
C SER A 309 1.53 -31.88 -14.27
N ARG A 310 2.37 -32.90 -14.17
CA ARG A 310 3.43 -33.15 -15.15
C ARG A 310 2.82 -33.68 -16.43
N GLN A 311 3.36 -33.24 -17.56
CA GLN A 311 2.88 -33.57 -18.89
C GLN A 311 3.99 -34.29 -19.66
N GLY A 312 3.63 -35.37 -20.34
CA GLY A 312 4.54 -36.11 -21.23
C GLY A 312 4.89 -35.36 -22.52
N SER A 313 4.36 -34.15 -22.73
CA SER A 313 4.69 -33.28 -23.87
C SER A 313 4.57 -31.80 -23.50
N ALA A 314 5.21 -30.92 -24.28
CA ALA A 314 5.05 -29.46 -24.17
C ALA A 314 3.82 -28.92 -24.94
N ASN A 315 2.89 -29.81 -25.33
CA ASN A 315 1.63 -29.44 -25.97
C ASN A 315 0.54 -29.25 -24.91
N PHE A 316 -0.08 -28.09 -24.91
CA PHE A 316 -1.16 -27.73 -24.02
C PHE A 316 -2.37 -27.25 -24.82
N VAL A 317 -3.48 -27.06 -24.12
CA VAL A 317 -4.69 -26.45 -24.65
C VAL A 317 -5.01 -25.23 -23.79
N LYS A 318 -5.24 -24.09 -24.42
CA LYS A 318 -5.64 -22.86 -23.74
C LYS A 318 -7.08 -22.95 -23.27
N ASP A 319 -7.32 -22.73 -21.98
CA ASP A 319 -8.65 -22.65 -21.40
C ASP A 319 -9.15 -21.19 -21.32
N PRO A 320 -10.44 -20.91 -21.60
CA PRO A 320 -11.48 -21.81 -22.09
C PRO A 320 -11.51 -21.96 -23.63
N SER A 321 -10.61 -21.28 -24.37
CA SER A 321 -10.69 -21.17 -25.83
C SER A 321 -10.61 -22.51 -26.61
N GLY A 322 -10.01 -23.53 -26.00
CA GLY A 322 -9.73 -24.82 -26.64
C GLY A 322 -8.60 -24.78 -27.68
N GLN A 323 -7.92 -23.65 -27.86
CA GLN A 323 -6.85 -23.53 -28.85
C GLN A 323 -5.61 -24.31 -28.40
N PRO A 324 -4.99 -25.11 -29.28
CA PRO A 324 -3.74 -25.78 -28.96
C PRO A 324 -2.61 -24.76 -28.87
N VAL A 325 -1.66 -25.00 -27.96
CA VAL A 325 -0.43 -24.25 -27.85
C VAL A 325 0.74 -25.20 -27.58
N THR A 326 1.84 -25.01 -28.29
CA THR A 326 3.05 -25.82 -28.13
C THR A 326 4.15 -24.92 -27.62
N MET A 327 4.56 -25.14 -26.38
CA MET A 327 5.67 -24.41 -25.75
C MET A 327 7.00 -25.03 -26.16
N ARG A 328 8.10 -24.28 -26.02
CA ARG A 328 9.46 -24.79 -26.22
C ARG A 328 9.76 -25.92 -25.24
N GLY A 329 10.46 -26.95 -25.73
CA GLY A 329 10.80 -28.15 -24.96
C GLY A 329 10.06 -29.37 -25.47
N SER A 330 10.25 -30.50 -24.78
CA SER A 330 9.70 -31.80 -25.14
C SER A 330 8.74 -32.35 -24.09
N TYR A 331 8.72 -31.76 -22.90
CA TYR A 331 7.86 -32.14 -21.77
C TYR A 331 7.18 -30.90 -21.19
N GLY A 332 6.19 -31.09 -20.33
CA GLY A 332 5.44 -29.96 -19.78
C GLY A 332 5.17 -30.07 -18.29
N LEU A 333 4.87 -28.94 -17.67
CA LEU A 333 4.26 -28.83 -16.36
C LEU A 333 3.04 -27.91 -16.46
N ARG A 334 1.85 -28.40 -16.12
CA ARG A 334 0.63 -27.58 -16.05
C ARG A 334 0.39 -27.13 -14.62
N VAL A 335 0.21 -25.83 -14.44
CA VAL A 335 -0.12 -25.20 -13.16
C VAL A 335 -1.55 -24.68 -13.26
N VAL A 336 -2.41 -25.02 -12.31
CA VAL A 336 -3.78 -24.50 -12.23
C VAL A 336 -4.01 -23.97 -10.83
N PHE A 337 -4.42 -22.71 -10.73
CA PHE A 337 -4.84 -22.06 -9.50
C PHE A 337 -6.37 -21.91 -9.49
N GLN A 338 -6.97 -22.28 -8.38
CA GLN A 338 -8.38 -22.06 -8.08
C GLN A 338 -8.52 -20.77 -7.27
N GLN A 339 -9.52 -19.96 -7.62
CA GLN A 339 -9.77 -18.68 -6.97
C GLN A 339 -8.55 -17.77 -7.10
N ALA A 340 -8.10 -17.59 -8.34
CA ALA A 340 -7.02 -16.69 -8.70
C ALA A 340 -7.27 -16.06 -10.08
N SER A 341 -6.77 -14.85 -10.29
CA SER A 341 -6.83 -14.16 -11.58
C SER A 341 -5.68 -13.18 -11.71
N GLY A 342 -5.18 -12.98 -12.93
CA GLY A 342 -4.23 -11.90 -13.26
C GLY A 342 -4.90 -10.70 -13.93
N VAL A 343 -6.22 -10.72 -14.13
CA VAL A 343 -6.95 -9.63 -14.79
C VAL A 343 -6.81 -8.34 -13.97
N GLY A 344 -6.29 -7.29 -14.61
CA GLY A 344 -6.10 -5.97 -13.99
C GLY A 344 -4.91 -5.86 -13.03
N THR A 345 -4.24 -6.97 -12.69
CA THR A 345 -3.15 -6.98 -11.70
C THR A 345 -1.83 -7.52 -12.24
N TYR A 346 -1.87 -8.41 -13.23
CA TYR A 346 -0.69 -8.90 -13.93
C TYR A 346 -0.56 -8.24 -15.31
N ASN A 347 0.38 -7.31 -15.42
CA ASN A 347 0.62 -6.49 -16.62
C ASN A 347 1.94 -6.85 -17.35
N LYS A 348 2.62 -7.93 -16.93
CA LYS A 348 3.86 -8.42 -17.55
C LYS A 348 3.55 -9.42 -18.67
N SER A 349 4.61 -9.95 -19.30
CA SER A 349 4.46 -10.92 -20.39
C SER A 349 3.71 -12.17 -19.92
N ARG A 350 2.74 -12.60 -20.72
CA ARG A 350 1.99 -13.85 -20.51
C ARG A 350 2.64 -15.03 -21.23
N ASP A 351 3.69 -14.78 -21.99
CA ASP A 351 4.56 -15.75 -22.65
C ASP A 351 6.01 -15.39 -22.29
N ILE A 352 6.64 -16.22 -21.46
CA ILE A 352 7.99 -16.00 -20.92
C ILE A 352 8.92 -17.06 -21.50
N VAL A 353 9.62 -16.71 -22.57
CA VAL A 353 10.69 -17.54 -23.14
C VAL A 353 11.95 -17.40 -22.28
N ALA A 354 12.08 -18.28 -21.29
CA ALA A 354 13.14 -18.21 -20.29
C ALA A 354 14.49 -18.79 -20.76
N GLY A 355 14.46 -19.85 -21.59
CA GLY A 355 15.65 -20.50 -22.14
C GLY A 355 16.63 -21.04 -21.08
N LEU A 356 16.14 -21.43 -19.91
CA LEU A 356 16.95 -21.99 -18.81
C LEU A 356 17.29 -23.47 -19.08
N PRO A 357 18.24 -24.09 -18.35
CA PRO A 357 18.67 -25.46 -18.62
C PRO A 357 17.53 -26.49 -18.74
N VAL A 358 16.48 -26.38 -17.93
CA VAL A 358 15.28 -27.23 -17.99
C VAL A 358 14.05 -26.45 -18.41
N VAL A 359 13.72 -25.33 -17.76
CA VAL A 359 12.53 -24.51 -18.06
C VAL A 359 12.80 -23.61 -19.27
N GLN A 360 12.23 -23.96 -20.41
CA GLN A 360 12.44 -23.25 -21.68
C GLN A 360 11.47 -22.09 -21.87
N GLU A 361 10.23 -22.28 -21.45
CA GLU A 361 9.13 -21.33 -21.65
C GLU A 361 8.09 -21.47 -20.55
N VAL A 362 7.46 -20.37 -20.15
CA VAL A 362 6.34 -20.34 -19.22
C VAL A 362 5.26 -19.43 -19.79
N GLU A 363 4.09 -19.98 -20.12
CA GLU A 363 3.01 -19.24 -20.76
C GLU A 363 1.67 -19.45 -20.05
N GLN A 364 0.86 -18.40 -20.00
CA GLN A 364 -0.49 -18.46 -19.48
C GLN A 364 -1.41 -19.22 -20.44
N LEU A 365 -2.07 -20.25 -19.90
CA LEU A 365 -3.02 -21.09 -20.63
C LEU A 365 -4.45 -20.55 -20.53
N GLY A 366 -4.79 -19.88 -19.43
CA GLY A 366 -6.15 -19.38 -19.20
C GLY A 366 -6.28 -18.53 -17.94
N ASP A 367 -7.32 -17.70 -17.91
CA ASP A 367 -7.74 -16.87 -16.78
C ASP A 367 -9.21 -16.50 -16.97
N PHE A 368 -10.06 -17.40 -16.49
CA PHE A 368 -11.50 -17.33 -16.66
C PHE A 368 -12.18 -17.88 -15.41
N GLU A 369 -13.25 -17.24 -14.94
CA GLU A 369 -14.03 -17.66 -13.76
C GLU A 369 -13.18 -17.93 -12.50
N ALA A 370 -12.15 -17.11 -12.29
CA ALA A 370 -11.18 -17.27 -11.20
C ALA A 370 -10.40 -18.61 -11.23
N VAL A 371 -10.31 -19.24 -12.39
CA VAL A 371 -9.37 -20.32 -12.67
C VAL A 371 -8.25 -19.75 -13.52
N LEU A 372 -7.07 -19.69 -12.93
CA LEU A 372 -5.85 -19.20 -13.58
C LEU A 372 -4.94 -20.37 -13.89
N SER A 373 -4.59 -20.57 -15.15
CA SER A 373 -3.75 -21.69 -15.58
C SER A 373 -2.52 -21.20 -16.34
N TRP A 374 -1.40 -21.87 -16.09
CA TRP A 374 -0.11 -21.64 -16.74
C TRP A 374 0.49 -22.99 -17.15
N GLY A 375 1.28 -22.98 -18.22
CA GLY A 375 2.11 -24.10 -18.61
C GLY A 375 3.58 -23.71 -18.57
N ALA A 376 4.45 -24.68 -18.32
CA ALA A 376 5.88 -24.55 -18.52
C ALA A 376 6.37 -25.64 -19.47
N GLY A 377 7.07 -25.23 -20.52
CA GLY A 377 7.76 -26.13 -21.45
C GLY A 377 9.15 -26.50 -20.91
N LEU A 378 9.43 -27.80 -20.87
CA LEU A 378 10.63 -28.37 -20.24
C LEU A 378 11.49 -29.13 -21.27
N THR A 379 12.81 -29.04 -21.18
CA THR A 379 13.72 -29.82 -22.04
C THR A 379 13.63 -31.33 -21.80
N ARG A 380 13.27 -31.72 -20.57
CA ARG A 380 13.21 -33.11 -20.11
C ARG A 380 12.16 -33.31 -19.03
N GLU A 381 11.75 -34.55 -18.86
CA GLU A 381 10.97 -34.98 -17.69
C GLU A 381 11.78 -34.68 -16.42
N SER A 382 11.18 -33.93 -15.50
CA SER A 382 11.84 -33.40 -14.30
C SER A 382 10.97 -33.56 -13.07
N CYS A 383 11.60 -33.85 -11.95
CA CYS A 383 10.94 -33.94 -10.65
C CYS A 383 10.81 -32.52 -10.08
N ILE A 384 9.76 -32.29 -9.28
CA ILE A 384 9.41 -30.96 -8.78
C ILE A 384 9.37 -30.95 -7.25
N ARG A 385 9.55 -29.77 -6.66
CA ARG A 385 9.15 -29.51 -5.27
C ARG A 385 8.56 -28.11 -5.18
N THR A 386 7.71 -27.89 -4.21
CA THR A 386 7.08 -26.58 -4.00
C THR A 386 7.44 -26.01 -2.65
N LEU A 387 7.29 -24.70 -2.57
CA LEU A 387 7.30 -23.96 -1.32
C LEU A 387 6.25 -22.87 -1.37
N GLU A 388 5.42 -22.83 -0.34
CA GLU A 388 4.44 -21.78 -0.13
C GLU A 388 4.98 -20.77 0.86
N LEU A 389 4.92 -19.50 0.48
CA LEU A 389 5.41 -18.39 1.28
C LEU A 389 4.26 -17.44 1.57
N SER A 390 4.30 -16.83 2.75
CA SER A 390 3.46 -15.68 3.10
C SER A 390 4.28 -14.39 3.05
N ASN A 391 3.59 -13.25 2.93
CA ASN A 391 4.15 -11.89 3.01
C ASN A 391 5.34 -11.61 2.05
N PRO A 392 5.14 -11.49 0.73
CA PRO A 392 3.89 -11.69 -0.01
C PRO A 392 3.57 -13.17 -0.25
N SER A 393 2.30 -13.48 -0.52
CA SER A 393 1.85 -14.84 -0.83
C SER A 393 2.48 -15.33 -2.13
N ARG A 394 3.30 -16.38 -2.08
CA ARG A 394 3.99 -16.90 -3.26
C ARG A 394 3.92 -18.42 -3.31
N LEU A 395 3.63 -18.95 -4.49
CA LEU A 395 3.96 -20.33 -4.83
C LEU A 395 5.32 -20.33 -5.53
N VAL A 396 6.29 -21.01 -4.94
CA VAL A 396 7.58 -21.31 -5.54
C VAL A 396 7.54 -22.76 -6.05
N VAL A 397 7.90 -22.94 -7.31
CA VAL A 397 8.02 -24.25 -7.96
C VAL A 397 9.46 -24.42 -8.41
N ASP A 398 10.17 -25.37 -7.79
CA ASP A 398 11.50 -25.77 -8.24
C ASP A 398 11.37 -26.98 -9.17
N VAL A 399 12.03 -26.92 -10.31
CA VAL A 399 12.10 -27.96 -11.34
C VAL A 399 13.54 -28.46 -11.39
N GLN A 400 13.77 -29.72 -11.03
CA GLN A 400 15.11 -30.27 -10.88
C GLN A 400 15.91 -30.21 -12.19
N THR A 401 17.15 -29.74 -12.13
CA THR A 401 18.10 -29.79 -13.26
C THR A 401 18.97 -31.07 -13.17
N PRO A 402 19.63 -31.49 -14.27
CA PRO A 402 20.50 -32.67 -14.28
C PRO A 402 21.61 -32.64 -13.22
#